data_AF-A0A450XSN2-F1
#
_entry.id   AF-A0A450XSN2-F1
#
_cell.length_a   1.000
_cell.length_b   1.000
_cell.length_c   1.000
_cell.angle_alpha   90.00
_cell.angle_beta   90.00
_cell.angle_gamma   90.00
#
_symmetry.space_group_name_H-M   'P 1'
#
loop_
_entity.id
_entity.type
_entity.pdbx_description
1 polymer ?
#
loop_
_entity_poly.entity_id
_entity_poly.type
_entity_poly.pdbx_seq_one_letter_code
_entity_poly.pdbx_strand_id
1 'polypeptide(L)'
;MKQEDLNKCILAYGIPTTEDAFHRNHEHENKRYAQGFCKTGGWNRYRATVINPIQKIEPYLLKWGVRVIHDLTLDQFGGMFEDKDLSALVLVSHWLDHDDKESQIEFSDRFASVSWIIDRVPNEFEGVLDLCACHPDKLAKRLNQDRPKTIVVSTKNSELTLSFWIYFYLTLFKQMHNEKISYLQAWEDVMKELFKF
;
A
#
# COMPACT_ATOMS: atom_id res chain seq x y z
N MET A 1 -17.45 -17.49 -2.50
CA MET A 1 -17.13 -16.05 -2.48
C MET A 1 -17.70 -15.41 -3.74
N LYS A 2 -18.26 -14.20 -3.64
CA LYS A 2 -18.77 -13.46 -4.80
C LYS A 2 -17.59 -12.90 -5.59
N GLN A 3 -17.74 -12.83 -6.91
CA GLN A 3 -16.82 -12.09 -7.78
C GLN A 3 -16.72 -10.63 -7.29
N GLU A 4 -15.50 -10.13 -7.12
CA GLU A 4 -15.26 -8.72 -6.79
C GLU A 4 -15.04 -7.93 -8.07
N ASP A 5 -15.57 -6.70 -8.08
CA ASP A 5 -15.37 -5.76 -9.17
C ASP A 5 -14.08 -4.97 -8.90
N LEU A 6 -13.18 -4.91 -9.88
CA LEU A 6 -11.87 -4.28 -9.72
C LEU A 6 -11.97 -2.77 -9.48
N ASN A 7 -13.08 -2.13 -9.87
CA ASN A 7 -13.36 -0.74 -9.52
C ASN A 7 -13.54 -0.50 -8.00
N LYS A 8 -13.78 -1.57 -7.23
CA LYS A 8 -13.86 -1.58 -5.77
C LYS A 8 -12.50 -1.76 -5.11
N CYS A 9 -11.42 -1.88 -5.89
CA CYS A 9 -10.06 -1.98 -5.37
C CYS A 9 -9.32 -0.64 -5.54
N ILE A 10 -8.54 -0.28 -4.53
CA ILE A 10 -7.65 0.89 -4.53
C ILE A 10 -6.22 0.43 -4.30
N LEU A 11 -5.29 0.91 -5.14
CA LEU A 11 -3.84 0.87 -4.90
C LEU A 11 -3.37 2.30 -4.62
N ALA A 12 -2.97 2.57 -3.37
CA ALA A 12 -2.64 3.91 -2.92
C ALA A 12 -1.18 4.01 -2.45
N TYR A 13 -0.49 5.05 -2.92
CA TYR A 13 0.92 5.31 -2.60
C TYR A 13 1.02 6.47 -1.61
N GLY A 14 1.41 6.17 -0.36
CA GLY A 14 1.80 7.18 0.64
C GLY A 14 3.21 7.72 0.43
N ILE A 15 4.00 7.07 -0.43
CA ILE A 15 5.33 7.51 -0.86
C ILE A 15 5.26 8.43 -2.09
N PRO A 16 6.29 9.25 -2.35
CA PRO A 16 6.35 10.09 -3.54
C PRO A 16 6.24 9.29 -4.84
N THR A 17 5.37 9.73 -5.75
CA THR A 17 5.31 9.14 -7.10
C THR A 17 5.69 10.13 -8.21
N THR A 18 6.17 11.32 -7.83
CA THR A 18 6.67 12.36 -8.75
C THR A 18 8.05 12.89 -8.33
N GLU A 19 8.77 13.52 -9.25
CA GLU A 19 10.08 14.15 -8.98
C GLU A 19 9.95 15.27 -7.95
N ASP A 20 8.98 16.17 -8.17
CA ASP A 20 8.72 17.27 -7.25
C ASP A 20 8.35 16.77 -5.84
N ALA A 21 7.51 15.74 -5.73
CA ALA A 21 7.18 15.14 -4.44
C ALA A 21 8.40 14.48 -3.77
N PHE A 22 9.28 13.85 -4.55
CA PHE A 22 10.51 13.27 -4.04
C PHE A 22 11.43 14.34 -3.45
N HIS A 23 11.63 15.46 -4.16
CA HIS A 23 12.46 16.57 -3.69
C HIS A 23 11.85 17.27 -2.47
N ARG A 24 10.54 17.53 -2.46
CA ARG A 24 9.84 18.08 -1.28
C ARG A 24 10.00 17.17 -0.07
N ASN A 25 9.81 15.85 -0.24
CA ASN A 25 9.97 14.89 0.86
C ASN A 25 11.43 14.74 1.29
N HIS A 26 12.39 14.94 0.39
CA HIS A 26 13.80 14.91 0.77
C HIS A 26 14.16 16.04 1.74
N GLU A 27 13.65 17.26 1.48
CA GLU A 27 13.94 18.47 2.26
C GLU A 27 13.19 18.53 3.59
N HIS A 28 12.12 17.76 3.75
CA HIS A 28 11.34 17.71 4.99
C HIS A 28 11.99 16.82 6.06
N GLU A 29 12.24 17.39 7.25
CA GLU A 29 12.80 16.67 8.41
C GLU A 29 11.96 15.46 8.86
N ASN A 30 10.65 15.52 8.60
CA ASN A 30 9.65 14.52 8.97
C ASN A 30 9.23 13.64 7.79
N LYS A 31 10.18 13.25 6.94
CA LYS A 31 10.01 12.23 5.88
C LYS A 31 11.26 11.38 5.83
N ARG A 32 11.14 10.08 5.65
CA ARG A 32 12.31 9.18 5.73
C ARG A 32 12.51 8.36 4.47
N TYR A 33 11.44 8.07 3.72
CA TYR A 33 11.56 7.22 2.56
C TYR A 33 12.47 7.82 1.47
N ALA A 34 12.16 9.03 0.99
CA ALA A 34 12.96 9.70 -0.04
C ALA A 34 14.41 9.98 0.42
N GLN A 35 14.61 10.30 1.70
CA GLN A 35 15.93 10.54 2.29
C GLN A 35 16.83 9.31 2.19
N GLY A 36 16.28 8.10 2.32
CA GLY A 36 17.03 6.84 2.18
C GLY A 36 17.69 6.65 0.81
N PHE A 37 17.09 7.21 -0.24
CA PHE A 37 17.63 7.12 -1.60
C PHE A 37 18.71 8.16 -1.88
N CYS A 38 18.68 9.31 -1.21
CA CYS A 38 19.63 10.40 -1.45
C CYS A 38 21.08 10.00 -1.18
N LYS A 39 21.31 9.10 -0.20
CA LYS A 39 22.64 8.56 0.09
C LYS A 39 23.14 7.51 -0.90
N THR A 40 22.26 6.99 -1.76
CA THR A 40 22.52 5.76 -2.52
C THR A 40 22.22 5.86 -4.02
N GLY A 41 22.05 7.09 -4.54
CA GLY A 41 21.83 7.38 -5.97
C GLY A 41 20.77 8.44 -6.26
N GLY A 42 20.10 8.97 -5.22
CA GLY A 42 19.14 10.06 -5.32
C GLY A 42 17.93 9.73 -6.20
N TRP A 43 17.39 10.77 -6.85
CA TRP A 43 16.23 10.67 -7.72
C TRP A 43 16.39 9.63 -8.83
N ASN A 44 17.56 9.54 -9.47
CA ASN A 44 17.78 8.60 -10.57
C ASN A 44 17.57 7.14 -10.14
N ARG A 45 18.09 6.77 -8.97
CA ARG A 45 17.86 5.43 -8.40
C ARG A 45 16.40 5.25 -8.03
N TYR A 46 15.80 6.22 -7.33
CA TYR A 46 14.39 6.18 -6.95
C TYR A 46 13.47 5.99 -8.15
N ARG A 47 13.68 6.78 -9.20
CA ARG A 47 12.97 6.70 -10.47
C ARG A 47 13.10 5.32 -11.09
N ALA A 48 14.31 4.76 -11.14
CA ALA A 48 14.53 3.44 -11.73
C ALA A 48 13.86 2.31 -10.95
N THR A 49 13.86 2.37 -9.61
CA THR A 49 13.38 1.26 -8.76
C THR A 49 11.95 1.40 -8.28
N VAL A 50 11.36 2.59 -8.34
CA VAL A 50 9.99 2.88 -7.85
C VAL A 50 9.12 3.41 -8.99
N ILE A 51 9.48 4.57 -9.55
CA ILE A 51 8.62 5.27 -10.51
C ILE A 51 8.45 4.50 -11.82
N ASN A 52 9.55 4.02 -12.42
CA ASN A 52 9.50 3.30 -13.69
C ASN A 52 8.65 2.01 -13.56
N PRO A 53 8.77 1.19 -12.50
CA PRO A 53 7.84 0.10 -12.25
C PRO A 53 6.37 0.53 -12.14
N ILE A 54 6.06 1.60 -11.38
CA ILE A 54 4.68 2.10 -11.25
C ILE A 54 4.13 2.49 -12.63
N GLN A 55 4.84 3.36 -13.35
CA GLN A 55 4.47 3.84 -14.69
C GLN A 55 4.27 2.70 -15.71
N LYS A 56 5.02 1.61 -15.54
CA LYS A 56 4.91 0.43 -16.41
C LYS A 56 3.63 -0.37 -16.15
N ILE A 57 3.19 -0.50 -14.89
CA ILE A 57 2.04 -1.35 -14.55
C ILE A 57 0.72 -0.59 -14.54
N GLU A 58 0.74 0.70 -14.19
CA GLU A 58 -0.44 1.52 -13.95
C GLU A 58 -1.43 1.54 -15.14
N PRO A 59 -1.00 1.64 -16.41
CA PRO A 59 -1.95 1.58 -17.53
C PRO A 59 -2.78 0.28 -17.58
N TYR A 60 -2.21 -0.84 -17.14
CA TYR A 60 -2.92 -2.11 -17.06
C TYR A 60 -3.91 -2.11 -15.91
N LEU A 61 -3.51 -1.63 -14.73
CA LEU A 61 -4.36 -1.52 -13.55
C LEU A 61 -5.59 -0.66 -13.84
N LEU A 62 -5.38 0.53 -14.41
CA LEU A 62 -6.46 1.44 -14.80
C LEU A 62 -7.37 0.82 -15.86
N LYS A 63 -6.81 0.13 -16.86
CA LYS A 63 -7.59 -0.59 -17.88
C LYS A 63 -8.48 -1.68 -17.28
N TRP A 64 -8.03 -2.35 -16.22
CA TRP A 64 -8.82 -3.37 -15.53
C TRP A 64 -9.81 -2.79 -14.51
N GLY A 65 -9.77 -1.48 -14.26
CA GLY A 65 -10.69 -0.77 -13.38
C GLY A 65 -10.14 -0.47 -11.99
N VAL A 66 -8.93 -0.91 -11.65
CA VAL A 66 -8.31 -0.61 -10.33
C VAL A 66 -8.08 0.89 -10.21
N ARG A 67 -8.48 1.47 -9.07
CA ARG A 67 -8.22 2.88 -8.77
C ARG A 67 -6.79 3.02 -8.26
N VAL A 68 -6.00 3.88 -8.88
CA VAL A 68 -4.62 4.16 -8.46
C VAL A 68 -4.54 5.57 -7.89
N ILE A 69 -4.07 5.70 -6.65
CA ILE A 69 -3.97 6.97 -5.94
C ILE A 69 -2.51 7.28 -5.65
N HIS A 70 -2.06 8.41 -6.19
CA HIS A 70 -0.71 8.93 -6.04
C HIS A 70 -0.67 9.97 -4.93
N ASP A 71 0.51 10.13 -4.31
CA ASP A 71 0.77 11.13 -3.27
C ASP A 71 -0.36 11.17 -2.20
N LEU A 72 -0.73 10.01 -1.68
CA LEU A 72 -1.84 9.82 -0.73
C LEU A 72 -1.63 10.64 0.55
N THR A 73 -2.54 11.56 0.84
CA THR A 73 -2.57 12.30 2.11
C THR A 73 -3.32 11.54 3.20
N LEU A 74 -3.13 11.95 4.45
CA LEU A 74 -3.91 11.39 5.56
C LEU A 74 -5.42 11.59 5.40
N ASP A 75 -5.84 12.80 5.01
CA ASP A 75 -7.26 13.11 4.86
C ASP A 75 -7.90 12.27 3.74
N GLN A 76 -7.17 12.07 2.64
CA GLN A 76 -7.61 11.20 1.55
C GLN A 76 -7.75 9.74 1.99
N PHE A 77 -6.77 9.21 2.74
CA PHE A 77 -6.85 7.86 3.29
C PHE A 77 -8.12 7.65 4.11
N GLY A 78 -8.46 8.61 4.96
CA GLY A 78 -9.70 8.53 5.74
C GLY A 78 -10.96 8.59 4.89
N GLY A 79 -10.96 9.44 3.85
CA GLY A 79 -12.09 9.55 2.93
C GLY A 79 -12.33 8.31 2.05
N MET A 80 -11.32 7.46 1.86
CA MET A 80 -11.48 6.22 1.07
C MET A 80 -12.52 5.27 1.64
N PHE A 81 -12.69 5.26 2.96
CA PHE A 81 -13.65 4.39 3.63
C PHE A 81 -15.09 4.93 3.59
N GLU A 82 -15.32 6.13 3.04
CA GLU A 82 -16.67 6.64 2.77
C GLU A 82 -17.32 5.92 1.58
N ASP A 83 -16.51 5.29 0.73
CA ASP A 83 -16.97 4.42 -0.34
C ASP A 83 -17.46 3.07 0.22
N LYS A 84 -18.79 2.94 0.30
CA LYS A 84 -19.47 1.72 0.79
C LYS A 84 -19.22 0.50 -0.08
N ASP A 85 -18.77 0.69 -1.32
CA ASP A 85 -18.45 -0.39 -2.23
C ASP A 85 -16.97 -0.80 -2.16
N LEU A 86 -16.13 -0.14 -1.38
CA LEU A 86 -14.71 -0.50 -1.24
C LEU A 86 -14.55 -1.96 -0.78
N SER A 87 -13.88 -2.77 -1.60
CA SER A 87 -13.60 -4.19 -1.29
C SER A 87 -12.16 -4.41 -0.85
N ALA A 88 -11.19 -3.70 -1.44
CA ALA A 88 -9.79 -3.80 -1.05
C ALA A 88 -9.06 -2.45 -1.16
N LEU A 89 -8.24 -2.14 -0.15
CA LEU A 89 -7.31 -1.01 -0.14
C LEU A 89 -5.89 -1.53 0.08
N VAL A 90 -5.02 -1.29 -0.90
CA VAL A 90 -3.59 -1.51 -0.78
C VAL A 90 -2.92 -0.20 -0.40
N LEU A 91 -2.24 -0.19 0.74
CA LEU A 91 -1.45 0.95 1.22
C LEU A 91 0.04 0.66 1.01
N VAL A 92 0.61 1.28 -0.02
CA VAL A 92 2.06 1.28 -0.29
C VAL A 92 2.68 2.48 0.42
N SER A 93 3.36 2.22 1.54
CA SER A 93 3.88 3.29 2.39
C SER A 93 5.19 2.90 3.06
N HIS A 94 5.94 3.91 3.49
CA HIS A 94 7.09 3.71 4.35
C HIS A 94 6.67 3.59 5.82
N TRP A 95 7.34 2.70 6.52
CA TRP A 95 7.15 2.48 7.94
C TRP A 95 8.34 3.00 8.72
N LEU A 96 8.08 3.84 9.73
CA LEU A 96 9.06 4.31 10.68
C LEU A 96 8.81 3.63 12.02
N ASP A 97 9.69 2.70 12.39
CA ASP A 97 9.66 2.12 13.73
C ASP A 97 10.41 3.03 14.71
N HIS A 98 9.87 3.13 15.92
CA HIS A 98 10.50 3.84 17.02
C HIS A 98 10.58 2.87 18.21
N ASP A 99 11.77 2.70 18.78
CA ASP A 99 11.98 1.76 19.88
C ASP A 99 11.23 2.19 21.16
N ASP A 100 11.10 3.51 21.38
CA ASP A 100 10.49 4.09 22.58
C ASP A 100 9.15 4.83 22.32
N LYS A 101 8.66 4.85 21.07
CA LYS A 101 7.45 5.58 20.67
C LYS A 101 6.55 4.72 19.80
N GLU A 102 5.33 5.19 19.57
CA GLU A 102 4.43 4.56 18.62
C GLU A 102 5.02 4.61 17.20
N SER A 103 5.05 3.46 16.52
CA SER A 103 5.45 3.38 15.11
C SER A 103 4.55 4.24 14.23
N GLN A 104 5.09 4.67 13.09
CA GLN A 104 4.41 5.63 12.21
C GLN A 104 4.44 5.19 10.75
N ILE A 105 3.43 5.64 10.00
CA ILE A 105 3.25 5.35 8.58
C ILE A 105 3.38 6.67 7.81
N GLU A 106 4.20 6.67 6.75
CA GLU A 106 4.46 7.87 5.94
C GLU A 106 3.36 8.06 4.89
N PHE A 107 2.66 9.19 4.95
CA PHE A 107 1.78 9.68 3.89
C PHE A 107 2.48 10.78 3.12
N SER A 108 1.89 11.30 2.04
CA SER A 108 2.50 12.37 1.25
C SER A 108 2.62 13.68 2.04
N ASP A 109 1.66 13.97 2.91
CA ASP A 109 1.59 15.19 3.73
C ASP A 109 2.34 15.05 5.06
N ARG A 110 2.18 13.93 5.79
CA ARG A 110 2.81 13.75 7.12
C ARG A 110 2.90 12.28 7.55
N PHE A 111 3.50 12.05 8.72
CA PHE A 111 3.44 10.75 9.39
C PHE A 111 2.13 10.59 10.15
N ALA A 112 1.57 9.40 10.10
CA ALA A 112 0.42 8.98 10.90
C ALA A 112 0.87 7.99 11.97
N SER A 113 0.36 8.10 13.19
CA SER A 113 0.60 7.06 14.18
C SER A 113 -0.31 5.85 13.91
N VAL A 114 0.08 4.66 14.40
CA VAL A 114 -0.74 3.44 14.28
C VAL A 114 -2.15 3.67 14.85
N SER A 115 -2.28 4.39 15.97
CA SER A 115 -3.58 4.76 16.54
C SER A 115 -4.45 5.55 15.59
N TRP A 116 -3.88 6.59 14.99
CA TRP A 116 -4.62 7.42 14.05
C TRP A 116 -5.17 6.59 12.88
N ILE A 117 -4.37 5.65 12.35
CA ILE A 117 -4.77 4.80 11.23
C ILE A 117 -5.94 3.91 11.62
N ILE A 118 -5.86 3.27 12.78
CA ILE A 118 -6.92 2.39 13.28
C ILE A 118 -8.22 3.17 13.47
N ASP A 119 -8.15 4.34 14.11
CA ASP A 119 -9.32 5.20 14.35
C ASP A 119 -10.02 5.64 13.06
N ARG A 120 -9.30 5.66 11.94
CA ARG A 120 -9.86 6.04 10.64
C ARG A 120 -10.44 4.87 9.85
N VAL A 121 -10.05 3.63 10.14
CA VAL A 121 -10.70 2.44 9.57
C VAL A 121 -12.05 2.25 10.28
N PRO A 122 -13.19 2.23 9.59
CA PRO A 122 -14.48 2.01 10.23
C PRO A 122 -14.59 0.62 10.85
N ASN A 123 -15.32 0.49 11.96
CA ASN A 123 -15.54 -0.80 12.63
C ASN A 123 -16.35 -1.77 11.75
N GLU A 124 -17.18 -1.22 10.88
CA GLU A 124 -18.06 -1.90 9.94
C GLU A 124 -17.41 -2.23 8.60
N PHE A 125 -16.16 -1.84 8.37
CA PHE A 125 -15.48 -2.12 7.11
C PHE A 125 -15.20 -3.63 6.98
N GLU A 126 -15.89 -4.26 6.03
CA GLU A 126 -15.85 -5.70 5.71
C GLU A 126 -15.02 -5.99 4.44
N GLY A 127 -13.94 -5.23 4.23
CA GLY A 127 -13.02 -5.41 3.10
C GLY A 127 -11.61 -5.82 3.51
N VAL A 128 -10.70 -5.83 2.53
CA VAL A 128 -9.28 -6.12 2.72
C VAL A 128 -8.49 -4.83 2.87
N LEU A 129 -7.65 -4.74 3.90
CA LEU A 129 -6.59 -3.75 4.02
C LEU A 129 -5.23 -4.43 3.85
N ASP A 130 -4.61 -4.23 2.70
CA ASP A 130 -3.30 -4.78 2.34
C ASP A 130 -2.19 -3.77 2.67
N LEU A 131 -1.36 -4.12 3.64
CA LEU A 131 -0.28 -3.27 4.12
C LEU A 131 1.05 -3.64 3.43
N CYS A 132 1.38 -2.90 2.38
CA CYS A 132 2.66 -2.95 1.69
C CYS A 132 3.66 -1.97 2.33
N ALA A 133 4.21 -2.37 3.49
CA ALA A 133 5.20 -1.60 4.23
C ALA A 133 6.28 -2.52 4.82
N CYS A 134 7.43 -1.97 5.24
CA CYS A 134 8.58 -2.78 5.69
C CYS A 134 8.34 -3.56 7.00
N HIS A 135 7.57 -3.01 7.94
CA HIS A 135 7.34 -3.61 9.27
C HIS A 135 5.89 -3.45 9.76
N PRO A 136 4.88 -3.96 9.03
CA PRO A 136 3.47 -3.68 9.29
C PRO A 136 2.91 -4.41 10.51
N ASP A 137 3.66 -5.32 11.14
CA ASP A 137 3.16 -6.28 12.14
C ASP A 137 2.41 -5.61 13.31
N LYS A 138 2.94 -4.50 13.82
CA LYS A 138 2.31 -3.76 14.93
C LYS A 138 0.94 -3.19 14.53
N LEU A 139 0.82 -2.61 13.33
CA LEU A 139 -0.47 -2.13 12.81
C LEU A 139 -1.39 -3.30 12.50
N ALA A 140 -0.90 -4.33 11.79
CA ALA A 140 -1.72 -5.45 11.38
C ALA A 140 -2.32 -6.20 12.57
N LYS A 141 -1.51 -6.46 13.61
CA LYS A 141 -1.98 -7.08 14.85
C LYS A 141 -3.09 -6.28 15.49
N ARG A 142 -2.94 -4.95 15.55
CA ARG A 142 -3.86 -4.08 16.27
C ARG A 142 -5.13 -3.80 15.47
N LEU A 143 -5.05 -3.68 14.15
CA LEU A 143 -6.23 -3.68 13.28
C LEU A 143 -7.02 -4.99 13.42
N ASN A 144 -6.37 -6.15 13.44
CA ASN A 144 -7.06 -7.43 13.64
C ASN A 144 -7.76 -7.51 15.01
N GLN A 145 -7.27 -6.81 16.03
CA GLN A 145 -7.89 -6.74 17.36
C GLN A 145 -9.06 -5.74 17.40
N ASP A 146 -8.84 -4.54 16.85
CA ASP A 146 -9.74 -3.40 17.03
C ASP A 146 -10.78 -3.29 15.90
N ARG A 147 -10.53 -3.93 14.74
CA ARG A 147 -11.37 -3.94 13.54
C ARG A 147 -11.62 -5.38 13.06
N PRO A 148 -12.35 -6.20 13.83
CA PRO A 148 -12.47 -7.64 13.60
C PRO A 148 -13.19 -8.02 12.29
N LYS A 149 -13.87 -7.06 11.64
CA LYS A 149 -14.53 -7.25 10.34
C LYS A 149 -13.59 -7.01 9.16
N THR A 150 -12.50 -6.29 9.38
CA THR A 150 -11.51 -5.97 8.34
C THR A 150 -10.53 -7.12 8.21
N ILE A 151 -10.31 -7.59 6.98
CA ILE A 151 -9.28 -8.59 6.70
C ILE A 151 -7.98 -7.84 6.47
N VAL A 152 -7.00 -8.03 7.34
CA VAL A 152 -5.68 -7.41 7.18
C VAL A 152 -4.72 -8.42 6.59
N VAL A 153 -4.19 -8.11 5.41
CA VAL A 153 -3.04 -8.81 4.84
C VAL A 153 -1.82 -7.90 4.90
N SER A 154 -0.66 -8.50 5.10
CA SER A 154 0.57 -7.73 5.25
C SER A 154 1.75 -8.53 4.75
N THR A 155 2.63 -7.87 4.03
CA THR A 155 3.82 -8.49 3.46
C THR A 155 4.96 -8.43 4.47
N LYS A 156 5.34 -9.57 5.05
CA LYS A 156 6.36 -9.65 6.13
C LYS A 156 7.81 -9.66 5.65
N ASN A 157 8.03 -9.69 4.34
CA ASN A 157 9.36 -9.95 3.80
C ASN A 157 10.12 -8.65 3.54
N SER A 158 10.83 -8.17 4.55
CA SER A 158 11.71 -6.99 4.49
C SER A 158 12.86 -7.13 3.50
N GLU A 159 13.14 -8.34 2.99
CA GLU A 159 14.20 -8.58 2.00
C GLU A 159 13.75 -8.26 0.56
N LEU A 160 12.44 -8.11 0.33
CA LEU A 160 11.91 -7.84 -1.00
C LEU A 160 11.80 -6.33 -1.27
N THR A 161 12.26 -5.95 -2.46
CA THR A 161 12.24 -4.57 -2.92
C THR A 161 10.83 -4.08 -3.22
N LEU A 162 10.58 -2.77 -3.13
CA LEU A 162 9.30 -2.20 -3.53
C LEU A 162 8.95 -2.51 -5.00
N SER A 163 9.94 -2.56 -5.90
CA SER A 163 9.72 -2.98 -7.28
C SER A 163 9.11 -4.38 -7.37
N PHE A 164 9.51 -5.32 -6.50
CA PHE A 164 8.91 -6.65 -6.46
C PHE A 164 7.42 -6.55 -6.11
N TRP A 165 7.07 -5.80 -5.06
CA TRP A 165 5.67 -5.63 -4.64
C TRP A 165 4.81 -4.94 -5.70
N ILE A 166 5.36 -3.97 -6.42
CA ILE A 166 4.69 -3.34 -7.56
C ILE A 166 4.33 -4.42 -8.61
N TYR A 167 5.26 -5.28 -9.00
CA TYR A 167 4.96 -6.36 -9.95
C TYR A 167 4.06 -7.46 -9.35
N PHE A 168 4.12 -7.71 -8.05
CA PHE A 168 3.17 -8.58 -7.36
C PHE A 168 1.73 -8.08 -7.56
N TYR A 169 1.47 -6.79 -7.35
CA TYR A 169 0.13 -6.23 -7.55
C TYR A 169 -0.33 -6.29 -9.01
N LEU A 170 0.57 -6.13 -9.98
CA LEU A 170 0.23 -6.39 -11.39
C LEU A 170 -0.28 -7.82 -11.58
N THR A 171 0.43 -8.82 -11.06
CA THR A 171 0.05 -10.24 -11.19
C THR A 171 -1.26 -10.53 -10.47
N LEU A 172 -1.41 -10.03 -9.23
CA LEU A 172 -2.62 -10.18 -8.43
C LEU A 172 -3.86 -9.63 -9.16
N PHE A 173 -3.82 -8.36 -9.59
CA PHE A 173 -4.97 -7.75 -10.26
C PHE A 173 -5.23 -8.36 -11.64
N LYS A 174 -4.18 -8.82 -12.34
CA LYS A 174 -4.34 -9.59 -13.59
C LYS A 174 -5.10 -10.89 -13.35
N GLN A 175 -4.79 -11.60 -12.27
CA GLN A 175 -5.45 -12.85 -11.93
C GLN A 175 -6.92 -12.60 -11.56
N MET A 176 -7.19 -11.60 -10.70
CA MET A 176 -8.57 -11.17 -10.42
C MET A 176 -9.34 -10.84 -11.70
N HIS A 177 -8.73 -10.11 -12.63
CA HIS A 177 -9.36 -9.73 -13.90
C HIS A 177 -9.72 -10.95 -14.77
N ASN A 178 -8.77 -11.90 -14.91
CA ASN A 178 -8.93 -13.04 -15.80
C ASN A 178 -9.84 -14.13 -15.20
N GLU A 179 -9.69 -14.40 -13.91
CA GLU A 179 -10.32 -15.54 -13.23
C GLU A 179 -11.58 -15.15 -12.47
N LYS A 180 -11.86 -13.84 -12.33
CA LYS A 180 -13.04 -13.30 -11.64
C LYS A 180 -13.13 -13.74 -10.17
N ILE A 181 -11.98 -13.84 -9.52
CA ILE A 181 -11.83 -14.20 -8.11
C ILE A 181 -11.72 -12.96 -7.21
N SER A 182 -11.94 -13.12 -5.91
CA SER A 182 -11.77 -12.05 -4.91
C SER A 182 -10.31 -11.65 -4.74
N TYR A 183 -10.07 -10.47 -4.17
CA TYR A 183 -8.74 -10.00 -3.79
C TYR A 183 -7.98 -11.00 -2.93
N LEU A 184 -8.60 -11.52 -1.87
CA LEU A 184 -7.93 -12.43 -0.92
C LEU A 184 -7.50 -13.74 -1.61
N GLN A 185 -8.39 -14.35 -2.40
CA GLN A 185 -8.05 -15.54 -3.18
C GLN A 185 -6.87 -15.28 -4.13
N ALA A 186 -6.89 -14.18 -4.89
CA ALA A 186 -5.79 -13.84 -5.79
C ALA A 186 -4.48 -13.59 -5.03
N TRP A 187 -4.56 -12.91 -3.88
CA TRP A 187 -3.41 -12.69 -3.01
C TRP A 187 -2.79 -14.02 -2.56
N GLU A 188 -3.61 -14.96 -2.08
CA GLU A 188 -3.15 -16.28 -1.65
C GLU A 188 -2.53 -17.08 -2.79
N ASP A 189 -3.14 -17.07 -3.97
CA ASP A 189 -2.66 -17.85 -5.12
C ASP A 189 -1.34 -17.31 -5.66
N VAL A 190 -1.21 -15.98 -5.81
CA VAL A 190 0.06 -15.36 -6.24
C VAL A 190 1.16 -15.57 -5.18
N MET A 191 0.83 -15.47 -3.89
CA MET A 191 1.81 -15.73 -2.82
C MET A 191 2.27 -17.19 -2.81
N LYS A 192 1.37 -18.16 -3.00
CA LYS A 192 1.73 -19.58 -3.12
C LYS A 192 2.65 -19.82 -4.33
N GLU A 193 2.35 -19.21 -5.47
CA GLU A 193 3.16 -19.34 -6.67
C GLU A 193 4.58 -18.77 -6.48
N LEU A 194 4.68 -17.59 -5.86
CA LEU A 194 5.96 -16.89 -5.69
C LEU A 194 6.86 -17.53 -4.62
N PHE A 195 6.28 -18.08 -3.55
CA PHE A 195 7.05 -18.64 -2.42
C PHE A 195 7.06 -20.17 -2.36
N LYS A 196 6.36 -20.87 -3.27
CA LYS A 196 6.35 -22.33 -3.41
C LYS A 196 6.16 -23.09 -2.08
N PHE A 197 5.10 -22.75 -1.35
CA PHE A 197 4.63 -23.58 -0.24
C PHE A 197 3.75 -24.73 -0.75
#